data_AF-A0A060PVZ1-F1
#
_entry.id   AF-A0A060PVZ1-F1
#
_cell.length_a   1.000
_cell.length_b   1.000
_cell.length_c   1.000
_cell.angle_alpha   90.00
_cell.angle_beta   90.00
_cell.angle_gamma   90.00
#
_symmetry.space_group_name_H-M   'P 1'
#
loop_
_entity.id
_entity.type
_entity.pdbx_description
1 polymer ?
#
loop_
_entity_poly.entity_id
_entity_poly.type
_entity_poly.pdbx_seq_one_letter_code
_entity_poly.pdbx_strand_id
1 'polypeptide(L)'
;MPQLDVSTFFSQVFWFLIFFSLLFFVVSCLFLPKLDEIISTRSKKALDSFNSSVHLLKLIENQTVKYNAALSEARTQAKKVVDNALIQVEEMRASVKDILEEEDKKMSKLVEEEVARFKSEYTDELKRIATGIALIYYSKLTNSEIEEEFVAGLVSKEF
;
A
#
# COMPACT_ATOMS: atom_id res chain seq x y z
N MET A 1 98.86 -20.70 48.47
CA MET A 1 97.98 -21.68 47.80
C MET A 1 97.94 -21.33 46.32
N PRO A 2 98.38 -22.23 45.42
CA PRO A 2 98.50 -21.95 43.99
C PRO A 2 97.14 -22.12 43.31
N GLN A 3 96.20 -21.21 43.58
CA GLN A 3 94.80 -21.32 43.12
C GLN A 3 94.46 -20.34 41.98
N LEU A 4 95.38 -19.44 41.62
CA LEU A 4 95.26 -18.54 40.48
C LEU A 4 96.40 -18.80 39.49
N ASP A 5 96.36 -19.97 38.85
CA ASP A 5 97.26 -20.26 37.74
C ASP A 5 96.68 -19.65 36.44
N VAL A 6 97.16 -18.44 36.13
CA VAL A 6 96.72 -17.62 34.99
C VAL A 6 96.96 -18.33 33.65
N SER A 7 97.81 -19.35 33.61
CA SER A 7 98.12 -20.12 32.39
C SER A 7 96.91 -20.88 31.81
N THR A 8 95.93 -21.26 32.64
CA THR A 8 94.76 -22.05 32.22
C THR A 8 93.57 -21.21 31.74
N PHE A 9 93.51 -19.93 32.13
CA PHE A 9 92.39 -19.04 31.80
C PHE A 9 92.25 -18.79 30.30
N PHE A 10 93.36 -18.70 29.57
CA PHE A 10 93.33 -18.49 28.12
C PHE A 10 92.64 -19.66 27.39
N SER A 11 92.92 -20.90 27.82
CA SER A 11 92.28 -22.09 27.25
C SER A 11 90.78 -22.14 27.57
N GLN A 12 90.38 -21.82 28.80
CA GLN A 12 88.97 -21.76 29.18
C GLN A 12 88.19 -20.70 28.37
N VAL A 13 88.76 -19.51 28.18
CA VAL A 13 88.14 -18.45 27.38
C VAL A 13 88.03 -18.84 25.90
N PHE A 14 89.06 -19.47 25.34
CA PHE A 14 89.03 -19.96 23.96
C PHE A 14 87.88 -20.97 23.74
N TRP A 15 87.77 -21.98 24.60
CA TRP A 15 86.69 -22.96 24.50
C TRP A 15 85.32 -22.35 24.79
N PHE A 16 85.22 -21.46 25.77
CA PHE A 16 83.98 -20.71 26.04
C PHE A 16 83.51 -19.96 24.81
N LEU A 17 84.40 -19.26 24.10
CA LEU A 17 84.07 -18.47 22.92
C LEU A 17 83.62 -19.36 21.75
N ILE A 18 84.23 -20.55 21.60
CA ILE A 18 83.79 -21.56 20.62
C ILE A 18 82.39 -22.06 20.94
N PHE A 19 82.13 -22.53 22.17
CA PHE A 19 80.82 -23.05 22.56
C PHE A 19 79.75 -21.96 22.55
N PHE A 20 80.08 -20.75 22.98
CA PHE A 20 79.19 -19.59 22.94
C PHE A 20 78.83 -19.24 21.50
N SER A 21 79.80 -19.19 20.59
CA SER A 21 79.55 -18.89 19.18
C SER A 21 78.70 -19.97 18.51
N LEU A 22 78.97 -21.24 18.81
CA LEU A 22 78.17 -22.36 18.34
C LEU A 22 76.72 -22.25 18.82
N LEU A 23 76.51 -22.01 20.11
CA LEU A 23 75.19 -21.85 20.70
C LEU A 23 74.47 -20.61 20.17
N PHE A 24 75.18 -19.49 20.03
CA PHE A 24 74.64 -18.26 19.47
C PHE A 24 74.14 -18.46 18.05
N PHE A 25 74.88 -19.21 17.21
CA PHE A 25 74.45 -19.53 15.86
C PHE A 25 73.22 -20.44 15.85
N VAL A 26 73.17 -21.45 16.72
CA VAL A 26 72.00 -22.32 16.88
C VAL A 26 70.76 -21.52 17.31
N VAL A 27 70.89 -20.63 18.29
CA VAL A 27 69.79 -19.77 18.75
C VAL A 27 69.33 -18.82 17.65
N SER A 28 70.27 -18.14 17.01
CA SER A 28 69.98 -17.16 15.95
C SER A 28 69.36 -17.82 14.71
N CYS A 29 69.81 -19.02 14.35
CA CYS A 29 69.36 -19.69 13.13
C CYS A 29 68.10 -20.54 13.34
N LEU A 30 67.81 -21.03 14.56
CA LEU A 30 66.67 -21.95 14.79
C LEU A 30 65.57 -21.37 15.69
N PHE A 31 65.92 -20.63 16.73
CA PHE A 31 64.95 -20.16 17.72
C PHE A 31 64.29 -18.84 17.31
N LEU A 32 65.08 -17.89 16.79
CA LEU A 32 64.57 -16.62 16.26
C LEU A 32 63.52 -16.81 15.15
N PRO A 33 63.78 -17.58 14.07
CA PRO A 33 62.78 -17.70 12.99
C PRO A 33 61.47 -18.35 13.47
N LYS A 34 61.54 -19.28 14.43
CA LYS A 34 60.34 -19.90 15.02
C LYS A 34 59.53 -18.90 15.84
N LEU A 35 60.18 -18.00 16.57
CA LEU A 35 59.51 -16.94 17.32
C LEU A 35 58.83 -15.94 16.39
N ASP A 36 59.53 -15.53 15.32
CA ASP A 36 58.99 -14.61 14.32
C ASP A 36 57.78 -15.21 13.58
N GLU A 37 57.82 -16.50 13.25
CA GLU A 37 56.69 -17.21 12.64
C GLU A 37 55.45 -17.19 13.55
N ILE A 38 55.62 -17.43 14.86
CA ILE A 38 54.51 -17.43 15.81
C ILE A 38 53.91 -16.02 15.96
N ILE A 39 54.76 -15.00 16.09
CA ILE A 39 54.31 -13.61 16.25
C ILE A 39 53.57 -13.14 14.99
N SER A 40 54.16 -13.38 13.82
CA SER A 40 53.56 -13.03 12.53
C SER A 40 52.23 -13.76 12.29
N THR A 41 52.15 -15.05 12.62
CA THR A 41 50.90 -15.84 12.50
C THR A 41 49.79 -15.27 13.38
N ARG A 42 50.10 -14.92 14.63
CA ARG A 42 49.10 -14.33 15.55
C ARG A 42 48.67 -12.95 15.07
N SER A 43 49.62 -12.10 14.67
CA SER A 43 49.33 -10.77 14.12
C SER A 43 48.46 -10.87 12.87
N LYS A 44 48.79 -11.78 11.95
CA LYS A 44 48.02 -12.02 10.74
C LYS A 44 46.61 -12.49 11.05
N LYS A 45 46.44 -13.46 11.94
CA LYS A 45 45.11 -13.95 12.35
C LYS A 45 44.25 -12.84 12.97
N ALA A 46 44.84 -11.99 13.81
CA ALA A 46 44.15 -10.84 14.38
C ALA A 46 43.71 -9.86 13.29
N LEU A 47 44.62 -9.50 12.38
CA LEU A 47 44.34 -8.59 11.27
C LEU A 47 43.28 -9.16 10.32
N ASP A 48 43.37 -10.44 9.96
CA ASP A 48 42.41 -11.12 9.09
C ASP A 48 41.01 -11.15 9.72
N SER A 49 40.92 -11.41 11.03
CA SER A 49 39.65 -11.39 11.76
C SER A 49 39.04 -9.99 11.84
N PHE A 50 39.88 -8.96 12.02
CA PHE A 50 39.47 -7.57 12.03
C PHE A 50 38.96 -7.14 10.65
N ASN A 51 39.72 -7.42 9.59
CA ASN A 51 39.33 -7.11 8.21
C ASN A 51 38.03 -7.82 7.81
N SER A 52 37.87 -9.08 8.20
CA SER A 52 36.64 -9.84 7.96
C SER A 52 35.45 -9.18 8.66
N SER A 53 35.63 -8.74 9.90
CA SER A 53 34.59 -8.04 10.67
C SER A 53 34.19 -6.70 10.03
N VAL A 54 35.18 -5.92 9.58
CA VAL A 54 34.94 -4.65 8.86
C VAL A 54 34.21 -4.90 7.54
N HIS A 55 34.60 -5.93 6.79
CA HIS A 55 33.94 -6.29 5.54
C HIS A 55 32.48 -6.71 5.77
N LEU A 56 32.22 -7.53 6.79
CA LEU A 56 30.86 -7.92 7.18
C LEU A 56 30.02 -6.72 7.59
N LEU A 57 30.58 -5.79 8.37
CA LEU A 57 29.90 -4.57 8.77
C LEU A 57 29.51 -3.72 7.56
N LYS A 58 30.45 -3.51 6.62
CA LYS A 58 30.18 -2.80 5.37
C LYS A 58 29.10 -3.47 4.51
N LEU A 59 29.09 -4.81 4.48
CA LEU A 59 28.07 -5.57 3.76
C LEU A 59 26.69 -5.39 4.40
N ILE A 60 26.61 -5.48 5.73
CA ILE A 60 25.38 -5.26 6.49
C ILE A 60 24.86 -3.83 6.28
N GLU A 61 25.73 -2.81 6.34
CA GLU A 61 25.35 -1.42 6.09
C GLU A 61 24.75 -1.25 4.70
N ASN A 62 25.43 -1.75 3.66
CA ASN A 62 24.93 -1.67 2.28
C ASN A 62 23.59 -2.41 2.11
N GLN A 63 23.46 -3.59 2.70
CA GLN A 63 22.23 -4.36 2.65
C GLN A 63 21.09 -3.66 3.42
N THR A 64 21.39 -3.01 4.54
CA THR A 64 20.44 -2.21 5.32
C THR A 64 19.97 -1.00 4.52
N VAL A 65 20.87 -0.30 3.83
CA VAL A 65 20.51 0.82 2.95
C VAL A 65 19.58 0.36 1.83
N LYS A 66 19.91 -0.74 1.14
CA LYS A 66 19.07 -1.31 0.08
C LYS A 66 17.70 -1.75 0.60
N TYR A 67 17.67 -2.42 1.75
CA TYR A 67 16.43 -2.84 2.40
C TYR A 67 15.54 -1.65 2.75
N ASN A 68 16.11 -0.61 3.38
CA ASN A 68 15.38 0.60 3.73
C ASN A 68 14.87 1.35 2.49
N ALA A 69 15.67 1.42 1.42
CA ALA A 69 15.24 2.01 0.15
C ALA A 69 14.06 1.24 -0.45
N ALA A 70 14.15 -0.09 -0.53
CA ALA A 70 13.06 -0.94 -1.01
C ALA A 70 11.79 -0.80 -0.15
N LEU A 71 11.93 -0.73 1.18
CA LEU A 71 10.81 -0.52 2.09
C LEU A 71 10.16 0.86 1.89
N SER A 72 10.95 1.90 1.70
CA SER A 72 10.46 3.26 1.43
C SER A 72 9.72 3.33 0.08
N GLU A 73 10.27 2.68 -0.94
CA GLU A 73 9.64 2.59 -2.25
C GLU A 73 8.32 1.81 -2.19
N ALA A 74 8.31 0.64 -1.53
CA ALA A 74 7.09 -0.15 -1.34
C ALA A 74 6.01 0.63 -0.60
N ARG A 75 6.37 1.39 0.45
CA ARG A 75 5.42 2.28 1.16
C ARG A 75 4.88 3.37 0.26
N THR A 76 5.73 3.96 -0.58
CA THR A 76 5.31 5.00 -1.54
C THR A 76 4.37 4.43 -2.59
N GLN A 77 4.67 3.25 -3.13
CA GLN A 77 3.81 2.56 -4.09
C GLN A 77 2.47 2.17 -3.45
N ALA A 78 2.47 1.62 -2.24
CA ALA A 78 1.25 1.29 -1.51
C ALA A 78 0.39 2.54 -1.29
N LYS A 79 0.98 3.66 -0.87
CA LYS A 79 0.26 4.93 -0.72
C LYS A 79 -0.34 5.39 -2.06
N LYS A 80 0.42 5.34 -3.15
CA LYS A 80 -0.09 5.68 -4.49
C LYS A 80 -1.27 4.80 -4.90
N VAL A 81 -1.22 3.50 -4.61
CA VAL A 81 -2.33 2.58 -4.92
C VAL A 81 -3.58 2.95 -4.11
N VAL A 82 -3.43 3.26 -2.82
CA VAL A 82 -4.53 3.70 -1.97
C VAL A 82 -5.11 5.03 -2.46
N ASP A 83 -4.25 6.02 -2.74
CA ASP A 83 -4.67 7.33 -3.23
C ASP A 83 -5.43 7.20 -4.57
N ASN A 84 -4.91 6.39 -5.51
CA ASN A 84 -5.58 6.12 -6.79
C ASN A 84 -6.91 5.36 -6.63
N ALA A 85 -7.00 4.45 -5.67
CA ALA A 85 -8.25 3.75 -5.38
C ALA A 85 -9.30 4.71 -4.80
N LEU A 86 -8.90 5.63 -3.92
CA LEU A 86 -9.79 6.66 -3.38
C LEU A 86 -10.30 7.60 -4.48
N ILE A 87 -9.44 8.02 -5.41
CA ILE A 87 -9.85 8.84 -6.56
C ILE A 87 -10.87 8.09 -7.42
N GLN A 88 -10.62 6.82 -7.77
CA GLN A 88 -11.55 6.01 -8.56
C GLN A 88 -12.91 5.81 -7.85
N VAL A 89 -12.90 5.64 -6.52
CA VAL A 89 -14.13 5.53 -5.74
C VAL A 89 -14.92 6.83 -5.79
N GLU A 90 -14.27 7.99 -5.72
CA GLU A 90 -14.95 9.28 -5.79
C GLU A 90 -15.52 9.54 -7.20
N GLU A 91 -14.79 9.20 -8.26
CA GLU A 91 -15.27 9.26 -9.64
C GLU A 91 -16.47 8.32 -9.88
N MET A 92 -16.40 7.10 -9.34
CA MET A 92 -17.51 6.15 -9.39
C MET A 92 -18.72 6.67 -8.63
N ARG A 93 -18.50 7.29 -7.47
CA ARG A 93 -19.58 7.89 -6.67
C ARG A 93 -20.26 9.06 -7.42
N ALA A 94 -19.46 9.90 -8.07
CA ALA A 94 -19.99 11.00 -8.89
C ALA A 94 -20.80 10.47 -10.07
N SER A 95 -20.28 9.51 -10.84
CA SER A 95 -21.02 8.92 -11.96
C SER A 95 -22.30 8.20 -11.54
N VAL A 96 -22.29 7.47 -10.42
CA VAL A 96 -23.50 6.85 -9.86
C VAL A 96 -24.52 7.91 -9.45
N LYS A 97 -24.10 9.02 -8.85
CA LYS A 97 -24.99 10.14 -8.50
C LYS A 97 -25.64 10.73 -9.74
N ASP A 98 -24.89 10.95 -10.81
CA ASP A 98 -25.42 11.50 -12.07
C ASP A 98 -26.44 10.56 -12.71
N ILE A 99 -26.16 9.24 -12.73
CA ILE A 99 -27.09 8.22 -13.24
C ILE A 99 -28.36 8.19 -12.40
N LEU A 100 -28.24 8.21 -11.06
CA LEU A 100 -29.40 8.24 -10.17
C LEU A 100 -30.25 9.49 -10.39
N GLU A 101 -29.64 10.67 -10.55
CA GLU A 101 -30.37 11.90 -10.85
C GLU A 101 -31.08 11.85 -12.21
N GLU A 102 -30.50 11.17 -13.20
CA GLU A 102 -31.15 10.98 -14.50
C GLU A 102 -32.35 10.02 -14.41
N GLU A 103 -32.18 8.90 -13.70
CA GLU A 103 -33.25 7.92 -13.48
C GLU A 103 -34.39 8.50 -12.62
N ASP A 104 -34.08 9.27 -11.58
CA ASP A 104 -35.07 9.98 -10.76
C ASP A 104 -35.89 10.95 -11.63
N LYS A 105 -35.25 11.68 -12.56
CA LYS A 105 -35.95 12.56 -13.51
C LYS A 105 -36.86 11.78 -14.47
N LYS A 106 -36.40 10.64 -14.99
CA LYS A 106 -37.22 9.78 -15.86
C LYS A 106 -38.43 9.23 -15.10
N MET A 107 -38.21 8.73 -13.89
CA MET A 107 -39.27 8.22 -13.03
C MET A 107 -40.30 9.32 -12.71
N SER A 108 -39.85 10.52 -12.35
CA SER A 108 -40.74 11.67 -12.09
C SER A 108 -41.60 12.00 -13.31
N LYS A 109 -41.02 12.01 -14.52
CA LYS A 109 -41.78 12.24 -15.75
C LYS A 109 -42.81 11.15 -16.02
N LEU A 110 -42.45 9.88 -15.86
CA LEU A 110 -43.38 8.76 -16.04
C LEU A 110 -44.56 8.86 -15.06
N VAL A 111 -44.29 9.19 -13.80
CA VAL A 111 -45.33 9.40 -12.79
C VAL A 111 -46.21 10.60 -13.16
N GLU A 112 -45.63 11.72 -13.60
CA GLU A 112 -46.41 12.88 -14.06
C GLU A 112 -47.30 12.55 -15.26
N GLU A 113 -46.80 11.79 -16.23
CA GLU A 113 -47.56 11.31 -17.39
C GLU A 113 -48.69 10.36 -16.98
N GLU A 114 -48.43 9.42 -16.07
CA GLU A 114 -49.45 8.51 -15.53
C GLU A 114 -50.55 9.26 -14.77
N VAL A 115 -50.16 10.21 -13.91
CA VAL A 115 -51.10 11.06 -13.16
C VAL A 115 -51.93 11.92 -14.09
N ALA A 116 -51.34 12.50 -15.14
CA ALA A 116 -52.08 13.27 -16.14
C ALA A 116 -53.09 12.41 -16.89
N ARG A 117 -52.70 11.18 -17.27
CA ARG A 117 -53.58 10.22 -17.96
C ARG A 117 -54.75 9.82 -17.06
N PHE A 118 -54.45 9.42 -15.82
CA PHE A 118 -55.46 9.10 -14.81
C PHE A 118 -56.42 10.27 -14.58
N LYS A 119 -55.89 11.50 -14.47
CA LYS A 119 -56.74 12.68 -14.30
C LYS A 119 -57.68 12.89 -15.48
N SER A 120 -57.22 12.71 -16.71
CA SER A 120 -58.09 12.82 -17.90
C SER A 120 -59.18 11.76 -17.92
N GLU A 121 -58.83 10.50 -17.66
CA GLU A 121 -59.76 9.38 -17.66
C GLU A 121 -60.84 9.52 -16.58
N TYR A 122 -60.45 9.89 -15.36
CA TYR A 122 -61.40 10.17 -14.29
C TYR A 122 -62.27 11.41 -14.56
N THR A 123 -61.74 12.43 -15.25
CA THR A 123 -62.54 13.62 -15.61
C THR A 123 -63.60 13.24 -16.64
N ASP A 124 -63.26 12.42 -17.62
CA ASP A 124 -64.19 11.92 -18.63
C ASP A 124 -65.24 10.99 -18.01
N GLU A 125 -64.83 10.13 -17.06
CA GLU A 125 -65.76 9.30 -16.31
C GLU A 125 -66.69 10.14 -15.43
N LEU A 126 -66.19 11.18 -14.75
CA LEU A 126 -67.01 12.13 -14.00
C LEU A 126 -68.02 12.83 -14.91
N LYS A 127 -67.61 13.29 -16.11
CA LYS A 127 -68.49 13.91 -17.11
C LYS A 127 -69.63 12.95 -17.48
N ARG A 128 -69.32 11.67 -17.71
CA ARG A 128 -70.31 10.64 -18.06
C ARG A 128 -71.30 10.38 -16.91
N ILE A 129 -70.80 10.23 -15.67
CA ILE A 129 -71.65 10.03 -14.49
C ILE A 129 -72.52 11.26 -14.22
N ALA A 130 -71.96 12.46 -14.31
CA ALA A 130 -72.70 13.72 -14.13
C ALA A 130 -73.81 13.89 -15.17
N THR A 131 -73.54 13.57 -16.44
CA THR A 131 -74.54 13.57 -17.52
C THR A 131 -75.66 12.58 -17.22
N GLY A 132 -75.32 11.37 -16.77
CA GLY A 132 -76.29 10.36 -16.35
C GLY A 132 -77.17 10.81 -15.18
N ILE A 133 -76.57 11.41 -14.14
CA ILE A 133 -77.31 11.94 -12.98
C ILE A 133 -78.22 13.12 -13.40
N ALA A 134 -77.73 14.02 -14.26
CA ALA A 134 -78.50 15.16 -14.77
C ALA A 134 -79.72 14.70 -15.58
N LEU A 135 -79.57 13.68 -16.45
CA LEU A 135 -80.67 13.05 -17.19
C LEU A 135 -81.70 12.39 -16.26
N ILE A 136 -81.26 11.68 -15.22
CA ILE A 136 -82.13 11.08 -14.22
C ILE A 136 -82.92 12.14 -13.44
N TYR A 137 -82.27 13.25 -13.05
CA TYR A 137 -82.96 14.34 -12.36
C TYR A 137 -83.95 15.06 -13.28
N TYR A 138 -83.58 15.33 -14.53
CA TYR A 138 -84.44 16.01 -15.49
C TYR A 138 -85.68 15.19 -15.86
N SER A 139 -85.50 13.88 -16.12
CA SER A 139 -86.62 12.97 -16.42
C SER A 139 -87.61 12.87 -15.25
N LYS A 140 -87.12 12.85 -14.00
CA LYS A 140 -87.97 12.86 -12.80
C LYS A 140 -88.76 14.15 -12.60
N LEU A 141 -88.24 15.30 -13.01
CA LEU A 141 -88.87 16.60 -12.78
C LEU A 141 -89.81 17.04 -13.90
N THR A 142 -89.57 16.60 -15.15
CA THR A 142 -90.24 17.17 -16.33
C THR A 142 -91.11 16.15 -17.08
N ASN A 143 -91.01 14.85 -16.75
CA ASN A 143 -91.81 13.77 -17.32
C ASN A 143 -91.80 13.70 -18.88
N SER A 144 -90.72 14.21 -19.50
CA SER A 144 -90.45 14.20 -20.94
C SER A 144 -88.96 13.87 -21.19
N GLU A 145 -88.66 13.11 -22.24
CA GLU A 145 -87.29 12.76 -22.64
C GLU A 145 -86.64 13.89 -23.47
N ILE A 146 -85.38 14.23 -23.18
CA ILE A 146 -84.54 15.10 -24.03
C ILE A 146 -83.44 14.24 -24.68
N GLU A 147 -82.96 14.66 -25.85
CA GLU A 147 -81.75 14.16 -26.48
C GLU A 147 -80.51 14.27 -25.55
N GLU A 148 -79.84 13.12 -25.38
CA GLU A 148 -78.60 12.95 -24.61
C GLU A 148 -77.49 13.94 -25.02
N GLU A 149 -77.50 14.35 -26.29
CA GLU A 149 -76.50 15.23 -26.90
C GLU A 149 -76.53 16.67 -26.35
N PHE A 150 -77.72 17.20 -26.01
CA PHE A 150 -77.87 18.55 -25.46
C PHE A 150 -77.41 18.64 -24.00
N VAL A 151 -77.65 17.59 -23.21
CA VAL A 151 -77.22 17.51 -21.80
C VAL A 151 -75.72 17.27 -21.70
N ALA A 152 -75.15 16.44 -22.57
CA ALA A 152 -73.70 16.27 -22.68
C ALA A 152 -72.98 17.58 -23.06
N GLY A 153 -73.59 18.41 -23.93
CA GLY A 153 -73.07 19.72 -24.31
C GLY A 153 -73.07 20.78 -23.19
N LEU A 154 -73.97 20.67 -22.20
CA LEU A 154 -74.01 21.57 -21.04
C LEU A 154 -73.05 21.13 -19.93
N VAL A 155 -72.97 19.83 -19.65
CA VAL A 155 -72.05 19.27 -18.65
C VAL A 155 -70.58 19.44 -19.09
N SER A 156 -70.29 19.31 -20.38
CA SER A 156 -68.94 19.58 -20.91
C SER A 156 -68.52 21.05 -20.85
N LYS A 157 -69.45 21.99 -20.62
CA LYS A 157 -69.18 23.44 -20.54
C LYS A 157 -68.76 23.89 -19.13
N GLU A 158 -69.05 23.10 -18.10
CA GLU A 158 -68.66 23.36 -16.69
C GLU A 158 -67.35 22.66 -16.26
N PHE A 159 -66.85 21.70 -17.05
CA PHE A 159 -65.62 20.93 -16.77
C PHE A 159 -64.53 21.19 -17.83
#